data_AF-A0A354M3X5-F1
#
_entry.id   AF-A0A354M3X5-F1
#
_cell.length_a   1.000
_cell.length_b   1.000
_cell.length_c   1.000
_cell.angle_alpha   90.00
_cell.angle_beta   90.00
_cell.angle_gamma   90.00
#
_symmetry.space_group_name_H-M   'P 1'
#
loop_
_entity.id
_entity.type
_entity.pdbx_description
1 polymer ?
#
loop_
_entity_poly.entity_id
_entity_poly.type
_entity_poly.pdbx_seq_one_letter_code
_entity_poly.pdbx_strand_id
1 'polypeptide(L)' 'MKYSHEDHCRYMRRCLQLAALGRGHVSPNPMVGAVVVHKGKIIGEGYHRRCGEAHAEV' A
#
# COMPACT_ATOMS: atom_id res chain seq x y z
N MET A 1 -23.49 -1.90 -1.52
CA MET A 1 -22.15 -2.18 -0.96
C MET A 1 -21.69 -0.98 -0.14
N LYS A 2 -20.88 -1.16 0.92
CA LYS A 2 -20.48 -0.08 1.86
C LYS A 2 -19.44 0.92 1.29
N TYR A 3 -18.85 0.63 0.13
CA TYR A 3 -17.87 1.48 -0.55
C TYR A 3 -18.25 1.62 -2.03
N SER A 4 -17.95 2.78 -2.63
CA SER A 4 -18.13 3.05 -4.05
C SER A 4 -16.92 2.62 -4.88
N HIS A 5 -17.07 2.54 -6.21
CA HIS A 5 -15.93 2.33 -7.10
C HIS A 5 -14.87 3.46 -6.94
N GLU A 6 -15.31 4.70 -6.76
CA GLU A 6 -14.44 5.84 -6.56
C GLU A 6 -13.63 5.73 -5.26
N ASP A 7 -14.23 5.20 -4.19
CA ASP A 7 -13.54 4.88 -2.95
C ASP A 7 -12.42 3.86 -3.19
N HIS A 8 -12.71 2.76 -3.88
CA HIS A 8 -11.71 1.74 -4.20
C HIS A 8 -10.56 2.31 -5.03
N CYS A 9 -10.87 3.10 -6.06
CA CYS A 9 -9.87 3.77 -6.89
C CYS A 9 -9.01 4.75 -6.08
N ARG A 10 -9.59 5.45 -5.10
CA ARG A 10 -8.86 6.34 -4.18
C ARG A 10 -7.88 5.56 -3.30
N TYR A 11 -8.31 4.45 -2.69
CA TYR A 11 -7.43 3.63 -1.85
C TYR A 11 -6.34 2.93 -2.67
N MET A 12 -6.66 2.44 -3.86
CA MET A 12 -5.67 1.82 -4.74
C MET A 12 -4.60 2.81 -5.20
N ARG A 13 -5.00 4.06 -5.52
CA ARG A 13 -4.04 5.15 -5.78
C ARG A 13 -3.10 5.36 -4.60
N ARG A 14 -3.60 5.29 -3.37
CA ARG A 14 -2.75 5.39 -2.17
C ARG A 14 -1.78 4.21 -2.05
N CYS A 15 -2.21 2.97 -2.31
CA CYS A 15 -1.31 1.81 -2.35
C CYS A 15 -0.16 2.00 -3.35
N LEU A 16 -0.45 2.51 -4.56
CA LEU A 16 0.57 2.77 -5.57
C LEU A 16 1.56 3.88 -5.16
N GLN A 17 1.07 4.93 -4.50
CA GLN A 17 1.93 5.98 -3.92
C GLN A 17 2.88 5.41 -2.86
N LEU A 18 2.37 4.53 -1.99
CA LEU A 18 3.18 3.86 -0.97
C LEU A 18 4.21 2.92 -1.62
N ALA A 19 3.82 2.11 -2.60
CA ALA A 19 4.71 1.22 -3.32
C ALA A 19 5.90 1.97 -3.98
N ALA A 20 5.64 3.15 -4.55
CA ALA A 20 6.67 3.97 -5.20
C ALA A 20 7.79 4.40 -4.24
N LEU A 21 7.55 4.44 -2.92
CA LEU A 21 8.57 4.75 -1.91
C LEU A 21 9.66 3.67 -1.80
N GLY A 22 9.39 2.44 -2.24
CA GLY A 22 10.37 1.35 -2.27
C GLY A 22 11.32 1.39 -3.47
N ARG A 23 11.12 2.33 -4.41
CA ARG A 23 11.86 2.38 -5.67
C ARG A 23 13.37 2.47 -5.44
N GLY A 24 14.12 1.54 -6.04
CA GLY A 24 15.58 1.48 -5.94
C GLY A 24 16.12 0.77 -4.70
N HIS A 25 15.27 0.40 -3.74
CA HIS A 25 15.69 -0.22 -2.48
C HIS A 25 15.20 -1.66 -2.29
N VAL A 26 14.18 -2.08 -3.04
CA VAL A 26 13.49 -3.35 -2.83
C VAL A 26 13.94 -4.51 -3.73
N SER A 27 14.68 -4.24 -4.81
CA SER A 27 15.14 -5.30 -5.73
C SER A 27 15.90 -6.41 -4.98
N PRO A 28 15.67 -7.70 -5.27
CA PRO A 28 14.87 -8.27 -6.36
C PRO A 28 13.35 -8.33 -6.09
N ASN A 29 12.90 -7.96 -4.89
CA ASN A 29 11.48 -7.97 -4.54
C ASN A 29 10.73 -6.83 -5.25
N PRO A 30 9.41 -6.98 -5.48
CA PRO A 30 8.61 -5.93 -6.08
C PRO A 30 8.39 -4.76 -5.12
N MET A 31 8.07 -3.60 -5.71
CA MET A 31 7.50 -2.48 -4.97
C MET A 31 6.06 -2.83 -4.59
N VAL A 32 5.76 -2.84 -3.29
CA VAL A 32 4.43 -3.16 -2.77
C VAL A 32 4.02 -2.09 -1.77
N GLY A 33 2.76 -1.66 -1.82
CA GLY A 33 2.13 -0.76 -0.86
C GLY A 33 0.75 -1.29 -0.47
N ALA A 34 0.39 -1.13 0.79
CA ALA A 34 -0.84 -1.64 1.37
C ALA A 34 -1.52 -0.58 2.23
N VAL A 35 -2.86 -0.60 2.25
CA VAL A 35 -3.68 0.20 3.16
C VAL A 35 -4.77 -0.67 3.77
N VAL A 36 -5.07 -0.44 5.05
CA VAL A 36 -6.18 -1.07 5.76
C VAL A 36 -7.25 -0.02 6.03
N VAL A 37 -8.48 -0.25 5.55
CA VAL A 37 -9.59 0.70 5.66
C VAL A 37 -10.68 0.15 6.57
N HIS A 38 -11.06 0.91 7.59
CA HIS A 38 -12.18 0.62 8.48
C HIS A 38 -13.13 1.81 8.55
N LYS A 39 -14.41 1.59 8.24
CA LYS A 39 -15.47 2.64 8.25
C LYS A 39 -15.09 3.90 7.46
N GLY A 40 -14.52 3.71 6.26
CA GLY A 40 -14.11 4.82 5.39
C GLY A 40 -12.84 5.57 5.82
N LYS A 41 -12.14 5.09 6.87
CA LYS A 41 -10.88 5.66 7.33
C LYS A 41 -9.75 4.67 7.11
N ILE A 42 -8.62 5.15 6.61
CA ILE A 42 -7.37 4.38 6.60
C ILE A 42 -6.86 4.29 8.04
N ILE A 43 -6.72 3.07 8.56
CA ILE A 43 -6.23 2.77 9.91
C ILE A 43 -4.84 2.15 9.92
N GLY A 44 -4.30 1.81 8.74
CA GLY A 44 -2.95 1.28 8.58
C GLY A 44 -2.46 1.53 7.16
N GLU A 45 -1.16 1.82 7.05
CA GLU A 45 -0.45 2.01 5.79
C GLU A 45 0.92 1.36 5.88
N GLY A 46 1.36 0.73 4.80
CA GLY A 46 2.67 0.10 4.74
C GLY A 46 3.20 0.02 3.32
N TYR A 47 4.53 -0.08 3.20
CA TYR A 47 5.23 -0.34 1.95
C TYR A 47 6.47 -1.18 2.20
N HIS A 48 6.85 -2.01 1.24
CA HIS A 48 8.09 -2.75 1.33
C HIS A 48 9.26 -1.78 1.15
N ARG A 49 10.08 -1.61 2.19
CA ARG A 49 11.11 -0.55 2.25
C ARG A 49 12.42 -1.00 1.64
N ARG A 50 12.82 -2.26 1.90
CA ARG A 50 14.09 -2.82 1.48
C ARG A 50 14.01 -4.34 1.37
N CYS A 51 14.77 -4.92 0.45
CA CYS A 51 14.90 -6.37 0.35
C CYS A 51 15.35 -6.98 1.69
N GLY A 52 14.64 -8.01 2.14
CA GLY A 52 14.89 -8.72 3.41
C GLY A 52 14.21 -8.11 4.65
N GLU A 53 13.56 -6.95 4.52
CA GLU A 53 12.73 -6.37 5.58
C GLU A 53 11.27 -6.82 5.48
N ALA A 54 10.44 -6.39 6.44
CA ALA A 54 9.01 -6.69 6.48
C ALA A 54 8.30 -6.33 5.16
N HIS A 55 7.28 -7.12 4.83
CA HIS A 55 6.41 -6.83 3.69
C HIS A 55 5.47 -5.65 4.00
N ALA A 56 4.78 -5.13 2.97
CA ALA A 56 3.93 -3.96 3.12
C ALA A 56 2.73 -4.19 4.07
N GLU A 57 2.26 -5.42 4.19
CA GLU A 57 1.10 -5.81 5.00
C GLU A 57 1.39 -6.11 6.47
N VAL A 58 2.68 -6.16 6.87
CA VAL A 58 3.15 -6.56 8.21
C VAL A 58 3.52 -5.33 9.03
#